data_AF-A0A9W8K7M3-F1
#
_entry.id   AF-A0A9W8K7M3-F1
#
_cell.length_a   1.000
_cell.length_b   1.000
_cell.length_c   1.000
_cell.angle_alpha   90.00
_cell.angle_beta   90.00
_cell.angle_gamma   90.00
#
_symmetry.space_group_name_H-M   'P 1'
#
loop_
_entity.id
_entity.type
_entity.pdbx_description
1 polymer ?
#
loop_
_entity_poly.entity_id
_entity_poly.type
_entity_poly.pdbx_seq_one_letter_code
_entity_poly.pdbx_strand_id
1 'polypeptide(L)'
;MAFRTTAILRQGLKLRSPIELAQRTACLELVIIRRSLETDALKGLCGEDIVGVEKTVEAMTTAMYENRLDVYATSVEKSMLVKPYRTWESSDYAYGDHCEALGVLLWLIGRQQAIPTYYSNFNLYRLLHDSGIVAHGFSNIEKYVNSFMSSQIHQTFDKQQLQRAAGTSEAWLWRSRAQALLGLRDKLCRIYSNLTGDTQDSSLEAKLRAPNIPHSQCKMIANLHETIALAAQRAHEKGFIGEIVGGDFGVGMDIKENNAVPAEQRRSATVPYSSLDPDHLDSLRRIAESRFLAFAWASGKIDKWCPEKAGELAPINPVNALWTPDEN
;
A
#
# COMPACT_ATOMS: atom_id res chain seq x y z
N MET A 1 -30.19 -6.34 -21.62
CA MET A 1 -28.78 -6.56 -22.04
C MET A 1 -27.89 -6.85 -20.80
N ALA A 2 -28.32 -7.72 -19.88
CA ALA A 2 -27.79 -7.82 -18.51
C ALA A 2 -26.99 -9.09 -18.19
N PHE A 3 -26.86 -10.03 -19.14
CA PHE A 3 -26.24 -11.34 -18.91
C PHE A 3 -24.77 -11.47 -19.34
N ARG A 4 -24.18 -10.44 -19.97
CA ARG A 4 -22.74 -10.45 -20.32
C ARG A 4 -21.84 -9.90 -19.22
N THR A 5 -22.37 -9.04 -18.35
CA THR A 5 -21.60 -8.47 -17.24
C THR A 5 -21.25 -9.53 -16.21
N THR A 6 -22.13 -10.52 -15.98
CA THR A 6 -21.94 -11.58 -14.98
C THR A 6 -20.85 -12.60 -15.30
N ALA A 7 -20.49 -12.79 -16.58
CA ALA A 7 -19.39 -13.68 -16.97
C ALA A 7 -18.00 -13.10 -16.67
N ILE A 8 -17.87 -11.76 -16.66
CA ILE A 8 -16.63 -11.05 -16.29
C ILE A 8 -16.44 -11.08 -14.75
N LEU A 9 -17.52 -11.21 -13.97
CA LEU A 9 -17.51 -11.16 -12.50
C LEU A 9 -16.89 -12.40 -11.82
N ARG A 10 -16.58 -13.47 -12.56
CA ARG A 10 -16.04 -14.74 -12.00
C ARG A 10 -14.64 -15.10 -12.45
N GLN A 11 -13.97 -14.24 -13.24
CA GLN A 11 -12.56 -14.47 -13.52
C GLN A 11 -11.78 -14.16 -12.25
N GLY A 12 -11.35 -15.22 -11.55
CA GLY A 12 -10.43 -15.09 -10.42
C GLY A 12 -9.21 -14.26 -10.81
N LEU A 13 -8.63 -13.56 -9.83
CA LEU A 13 -7.46 -12.70 -10.04
C LEU A 13 -6.35 -13.50 -10.73
N LYS A 14 -6.12 -13.20 -12.01
CA LYS A 14 -5.04 -13.81 -12.77
C LYS A 14 -3.76 -13.06 -12.44
N LEU A 15 -2.85 -13.74 -11.76
CA LEU A 15 -1.56 -13.16 -11.42
C LEU A 15 -0.59 -13.20 -12.62
N ARG A 16 0.36 -12.26 -12.62
CA ARG A 16 1.59 -12.33 -13.40
C ARG A 16 2.37 -13.59 -13.07
N SER A 17 3.26 -13.98 -13.97
CA SER A 17 4.08 -15.18 -13.79
C SER A 17 4.92 -15.09 -12.51
N PRO A 18 5.19 -16.21 -11.80
CA PRO A 18 6.01 -16.20 -10.59
C PRO A 18 7.40 -15.59 -10.80
N ILE A 19 7.98 -15.80 -11.99
CA ILE A 19 9.27 -15.20 -12.37
C ILE A 19 9.18 -13.67 -12.46
N GLU A 20 8.13 -13.10 -13.07
CA GLU A 20 7.93 -11.64 -13.11
C GLU A 20 7.77 -11.07 -11.71
N LEU A 21 7.00 -11.74 -10.85
CA LEU A 21 6.83 -11.31 -9.46
C LEU A 21 8.17 -11.35 -8.72
N ALA A 22 8.96 -12.41 -8.88
CA ALA A 22 10.29 -12.54 -8.26
C ALA A 22 11.26 -11.46 -8.76
N GLN A 23 11.31 -11.18 -10.06
CA GLN A 23 12.16 -10.13 -10.61
C GLN A 23 11.78 -8.76 -10.05
N ARG A 24 10.48 -8.45 -9.97
CA ARG A 24 9.98 -7.21 -9.39
C ARG A 24 10.28 -7.11 -7.88
N THR A 25 10.15 -8.21 -7.15
CA THR A 25 10.57 -8.33 -5.75
C THR A 25 12.05 -7.98 -5.59
N ALA A 26 12.92 -8.59 -6.41
CA ALA A 26 14.35 -8.32 -6.37
C ALA A 26 14.68 -6.85 -6.68
N CYS A 27 14.01 -6.22 -7.64
CA CYS A 27 14.16 -4.79 -7.91
C CYS A 27 13.81 -3.93 -6.69
N LEU A 28 12.64 -4.16 -6.07
CA LEU A 28 12.23 -3.40 -4.89
C LEU A 28 13.19 -3.62 -3.71
N GLU A 29 13.63 -4.85 -3.52
CA GLU A 29 14.53 -5.20 -2.43
C GLU A 29 15.89 -4.50 -2.56
N LEU A 30 16.49 -4.46 -3.76
CA LEU A 30 17.72 -3.70 -4.01
C LEU A 30 17.55 -2.23 -3.61
N VAL A 31 16.43 -1.61 -3.99
CA VAL A 31 16.14 -0.20 -3.66
C VAL A 31 15.93 -0.01 -2.16
N ILE A 32 15.26 -0.95 -1.49
CA ILE A 32 15.02 -0.89 -0.05
C ILE A 32 16.32 -1.08 0.75
N ILE A 33 17.16 -2.07 0.39
CA ILE A 33 18.47 -2.27 1.04
C ILE A 33 19.33 -1.02 0.83
N ARG A 34 19.35 -0.48 -0.39
CA ARG A 34 20.05 0.77 -0.69
C ARG A 34 19.55 1.94 0.17
N ARG A 35 18.22 2.10 0.32
CA ARG A 35 17.64 3.12 1.21
C ARG A 35 18.09 2.94 2.65
N SER A 36 18.12 1.71 3.16
CA SER A 36 18.58 1.42 4.52
C SER A 36 20.03 1.86 4.72
N LEU A 37 20.93 1.51 3.79
CA LEU A 37 22.33 1.95 3.84
C LEU A 37 22.46 3.47 3.82
N GLU A 38 21.71 4.16 2.95
CA GLU A 38 21.71 5.63 2.85
C GLU A 38 21.15 6.28 4.13
N THR A 39 20.11 5.69 4.72
CA THR A 39 19.51 6.18 5.96
C THR A 39 20.46 6.00 7.16
N ASP A 40 21.15 4.88 7.23
CA ASP A 40 22.15 4.61 8.27
C ASP A 40 23.35 5.55 8.13
N ALA A 41 23.73 5.89 6.90
CA ALA A 41 24.75 6.90 6.61
C ALA A 41 24.33 8.28 7.13
N LEU A 42 23.10 8.72 6.82
CA LEU A 42 22.56 10.01 7.28
C LEU A 42 22.49 10.11 8.82
N LYS A 43 22.21 9.01 9.49
CA LYS A 43 22.15 8.95 10.97
C LYS A 43 23.52 8.83 11.63
N GLY A 44 24.60 8.74 10.85
CA GLY A 44 25.95 8.51 11.37
C GLY A 44 26.15 7.12 11.98
N LEU A 45 25.32 6.14 11.58
CA LEU A 45 25.36 4.76 12.08
C LEU A 45 26.30 3.87 11.25
N CYS A 46 26.61 4.24 10.01
CA CYS A 46 27.72 3.65 9.28
C CYS A 46 29.02 4.09 9.97
N GLY A 47 29.67 3.16 10.67
CA GLY A 47 30.97 3.37 11.31
C GLY A 47 32.10 3.64 10.31
N GLU A 48 33.33 3.26 10.66
CA GLU A 48 34.53 3.57 9.85
C GLU A 48 34.58 2.82 8.49
N ASP A 49 33.76 1.78 8.28
CA ASP A 49 33.75 0.96 7.06
C ASP A 49 32.94 1.58 5.90
N ILE A 50 33.25 2.83 5.54
CA ILE A 50 32.63 3.51 4.40
C ILE A 50 32.96 2.78 3.10
N VAL A 51 34.20 2.29 2.96
CA VAL A 51 34.69 1.59 1.77
C VAL A 51 33.94 0.28 1.53
N GLY A 52 33.61 -0.49 2.58
CA GLY A 52 32.81 -1.70 2.46
C GLY A 52 31.37 -1.43 2.01
N VAL A 53 30.77 -0.33 2.48
CA VAL A 53 29.42 0.07 2.08
C VAL A 53 29.39 0.55 0.62
N GLU A 54 30.37 1.35 0.19
CA GLU A 54 30.49 1.77 -1.22
C GLU A 54 30.62 0.59 -2.17
N LYS A 55 31.46 -0.41 -1.84
CA LYS A 55 31.56 -1.65 -2.61
C LYS A 55 30.26 -2.43 -2.66
N THR A 56 29.51 -2.45 -1.55
CA THR A 56 28.20 -3.11 -1.48
C THR A 56 27.21 -2.44 -2.43
N VAL A 57 27.23 -1.11 -2.50
CA VAL A 57 26.41 -0.30 -3.40
C VAL A 57 26.76 -0.55 -4.85
N GLU A 58 28.05 -0.54 -5.19
CA GLU A 58 28.50 -0.87 -6.54
C GLU A 58 28.07 -2.28 -6.94
N ALA A 59 28.16 -3.24 -6.01
CA ALA A 59 27.70 -4.60 -6.21
C ALA A 59 26.17 -4.69 -6.45
N MET A 60 25.35 -3.85 -5.82
CA MET A 60 23.90 -3.78 -6.10
C MET A 60 23.63 -3.39 -7.55
N THR A 61 24.30 -2.33 -8.01
CA THR A 61 24.15 -1.80 -9.36
C THR A 61 24.62 -2.81 -10.40
N THR A 62 25.78 -3.43 -10.18
CA THR A 62 26.29 -4.51 -11.02
C THR A 62 25.30 -5.69 -11.07
N ALA A 63 24.80 -6.14 -9.91
CA ALA A 63 23.88 -7.25 -9.85
C ALA A 63 22.54 -6.96 -10.55
N MET A 64 22.03 -5.71 -10.51
CA MET A 64 20.85 -5.31 -11.26
C MET A 64 21.03 -5.56 -12.77
N TYR A 65 22.17 -5.18 -13.34
CA TYR A 65 22.45 -5.34 -14.77
C TYR A 65 22.80 -6.79 -15.14
N GLU A 66 23.63 -7.48 -14.36
CA GLU A 66 24.01 -8.88 -14.61
C GLU A 66 22.80 -9.82 -14.61
N ASN A 67 21.85 -9.58 -13.70
CA ASN A 67 20.62 -10.38 -13.57
C ASN A 67 19.47 -9.88 -14.46
N ARG A 68 19.71 -8.89 -15.33
CA ARG A 68 18.71 -8.26 -16.22
C ARG A 68 17.46 -7.75 -15.47
N LEU A 69 17.63 -7.36 -14.20
CA LEU A 69 16.57 -6.78 -13.39
C LEU A 69 16.22 -5.37 -13.85
N ASP A 70 17.11 -4.71 -14.59
CA ASP A 70 16.85 -3.41 -15.17
C ASP A 70 15.58 -3.42 -16.05
N VAL A 71 15.23 -4.50 -16.73
CA VAL A 71 13.99 -4.56 -17.53
C VAL A 71 12.72 -4.39 -16.66
N TYR A 72 12.79 -4.79 -15.39
CA TYR A 72 11.68 -4.78 -14.44
C TYR A 72 11.73 -3.62 -13.45
N ALA A 73 12.89 -2.95 -13.34
CA ALA A 73 13.07 -1.74 -12.55
C ALA A 73 12.46 -0.51 -13.23
N THR A 74 11.85 0.38 -12.46
CA THR A 74 11.39 1.67 -13.00
C THR A 74 12.58 2.57 -13.33
N SER A 75 12.38 3.60 -14.15
CA SER A 75 13.43 4.58 -14.46
C SER A 75 13.93 5.29 -13.19
N VAL A 76 13.05 5.51 -12.22
CA VAL A 76 13.39 6.13 -10.93
C VAL A 76 14.28 5.21 -10.11
N GLU A 77 13.93 3.92 -10.03
CA GLU A 77 14.73 2.92 -9.29
C GLU A 77 16.12 2.76 -9.87
N LYS A 78 16.22 2.67 -11.20
CA LYS A 78 17.51 2.62 -11.88
C LYS A 78 18.36 3.84 -11.54
N SER A 79 17.77 5.03 -11.64
CA SER A 79 18.45 6.28 -11.30
C SER A 79 18.96 6.27 -9.86
N MET A 80 18.12 5.83 -8.91
CA MET A 80 18.45 5.77 -7.49
C MET A 80 19.57 4.77 -7.17
N LEU A 81 19.58 3.61 -7.83
CA LEU A 81 20.62 2.58 -7.63
C LEU A 81 21.97 3.01 -8.23
N VAL A 82 21.96 3.71 -9.36
CA VAL A 82 23.18 4.16 -10.04
C VAL A 82 23.81 5.40 -9.38
N LYS A 83 23.05 6.17 -8.59
CA LYS A 83 23.58 7.33 -7.86
C LYS A 83 24.75 6.96 -6.96
N PRO A 84 25.81 7.79 -6.87
CA PRO A 84 26.88 7.58 -5.90
C PRO A 84 26.35 7.47 -4.47
N TYR A 85 27.07 6.75 -3.62
CA TYR A 85 26.70 6.63 -2.20
C TYR A 85 26.66 8.00 -1.52
N ARG A 86 25.66 8.24 -0.66
CA ARG A 86 25.41 9.50 0.06
C ARG A 86 24.98 10.68 -0.81
N THR A 87 24.52 10.44 -2.03
CA THR A 87 23.99 11.50 -2.91
C THR A 87 22.48 11.39 -3.12
N TRP A 88 21.78 10.65 -2.26
CA TRP A 88 20.32 10.59 -2.29
C TRP A 88 19.70 11.90 -1.76
N GLU A 89 18.71 12.40 -2.49
CA GLU A 89 17.91 13.57 -2.15
C GLU A 89 16.62 13.16 -1.45
N SER A 90 15.91 14.10 -0.82
CA SER A 90 14.66 13.84 -0.09
C SER A 90 13.60 13.10 -0.93
N SER A 91 13.54 13.36 -2.23
CA SER A 91 12.65 12.69 -3.18
C SER A 91 12.98 11.20 -3.35
N ASP A 92 14.26 10.83 -3.30
CA ASP A 92 14.71 9.43 -3.41
C ASP A 92 14.25 8.61 -2.18
N TYR A 93 14.36 9.19 -0.97
CA TYR A 93 13.93 8.53 0.27
C TYR A 93 12.42 8.26 0.32
N ALA A 94 11.62 9.15 -0.27
CA ALA A 94 10.17 8.96 -0.37
C ALA A 94 9.82 7.77 -1.27
N TYR A 95 10.55 7.59 -2.38
CA TYR A 95 10.36 6.46 -3.29
C TYR A 95 10.80 5.13 -2.66
N GLY A 96 11.89 5.11 -1.88
CA GLY A 96 12.37 3.85 -1.28
C GLY A 96 11.48 3.29 -0.15
N ASP A 97 10.35 3.92 0.17
CA ASP A 97 9.44 3.52 1.25
C ASP A 97 8.37 2.50 0.79
N HIS A 98 8.81 1.44 0.09
CA HIS A 98 7.93 0.42 -0.50
C HIS A 98 7.97 -0.93 0.21
N CYS A 99 8.32 -0.96 1.50
CA CYS A 99 8.38 -2.18 2.31
C CYS A 99 7.05 -2.95 2.30
N GLU A 100 5.93 -2.23 2.35
CA GLU A 100 4.59 -2.81 2.31
C GLU A 100 4.30 -3.51 0.98
N ALA A 101 4.74 -2.91 -0.12
CA ALA A 101 4.59 -3.47 -1.45
C ALA A 101 5.48 -4.72 -1.64
N LEU A 102 6.72 -4.66 -1.14
CA LEU A 102 7.65 -5.80 -1.09
C LEU A 102 7.04 -6.97 -0.31
N GLY A 103 6.47 -6.71 0.87
CA GLY A 103 5.83 -7.74 1.69
C GLY A 103 4.67 -8.45 0.97
N VAL A 104 3.84 -7.70 0.24
CA VAL A 104 2.78 -8.29 -0.58
C VAL A 104 3.35 -9.13 -1.72
N LEU A 105 4.38 -8.67 -2.43
CA LEU A 105 4.99 -9.46 -3.50
C LEU A 105 5.64 -10.75 -2.97
N LEU A 106 6.34 -10.67 -1.83
CA LEU A 106 6.92 -11.84 -1.15
C LEU A 106 5.83 -12.82 -0.69
N TRP A 107 4.68 -12.31 -0.23
CA TRP A 107 3.51 -13.14 0.09
C TRP A 107 2.97 -13.83 -1.17
N LEU A 108 2.81 -13.11 -2.29
CA LEU A 108 2.34 -13.63 -3.57
C LEU A 108 3.26 -14.67 -4.23
N ILE A 109 4.51 -14.79 -3.79
CA ILE A 109 5.45 -15.84 -4.24
C ILE A 109 5.76 -16.87 -3.14
N GLY A 110 5.07 -16.79 -2.00
CA GLY A 110 5.07 -17.84 -0.97
C GLY A 110 6.25 -17.76 -0.01
N ARG A 111 6.95 -16.62 0.02
CA ARG A 111 8.05 -16.35 0.95
C ARG A 111 7.57 -15.76 2.27
N GLN A 112 6.47 -15.00 2.24
CA GLN A 112 5.76 -14.54 3.44
C GLN A 112 4.53 -15.41 3.68
N GLN A 113 4.31 -15.80 4.93
CA GLN A 113 3.17 -16.65 5.32
C GLN A 113 1.86 -15.88 5.44
N ALA A 114 1.93 -14.62 5.90
CA ALA A 114 0.76 -13.80 6.16
C ALA A 114 1.03 -12.32 5.87
N ILE A 115 -0.02 -11.60 5.49
CA ILE A 115 -0.01 -10.14 5.41
C ILE A 115 -0.46 -9.61 6.77
N PRO A 116 0.32 -8.73 7.43
CA PRO A 116 -0.08 -8.08 8.68
C PRO A 116 -1.41 -7.33 8.54
N THR A 117 -2.05 -7.03 9.67
CA THR A 117 -3.20 -6.11 9.68
C THR A 117 -2.80 -4.72 9.14
N TYR A 118 -3.77 -3.92 8.69
CA TYR A 118 -3.47 -2.64 8.03
C TYR A 118 -2.95 -1.56 8.99
N TYR A 119 -3.07 -1.78 10.29
CA TYR A 119 -2.49 -0.97 11.36
C TYR A 119 -1.17 -1.54 11.89
N SER A 120 -0.54 -2.44 11.14
CA SER A 120 0.78 -2.97 11.43
C SER A 120 1.59 -3.05 10.15
N ASN A 121 2.82 -2.54 10.20
CA ASN A 121 3.76 -2.63 9.08
C ASN A 121 4.34 -4.04 8.96
N PHE A 122 4.77 -4.41 7.77
CA PHE A 122 5.71 -5.51 7.63
C PHE A 122 7.01 -5.19 8.36
N ASN A 123 7.55 -6.18 9.05
CA ASN A 123 8.86 -6.06 9.68
C ASN A 123 9.94 -6.14 8.59
N LEU A 124 10.63 -5.02 8.32
CA LEU A 124 11.65 -4.92 7.27
C LEU A 124 12.74 -5.98 7.41
N TYR A 125 13.27 -6.21 8.62
CA TYR A 125 14.30 -7.21 8.85
C TYR A 125 13.82 -8.61 8.44
N ARG A 126 12.58 -8.95 8.81
CA ARG A 126 11.96 -10.22 8.41
C ARG A 126 11.72 -10.30 6.91
N LEU A 127 11.33 -9.21 6.25
CA LEU A 127 11.16 -9.19 4.79
C LEU A 127 12.48 -9.51 4.06
N LEU A 128 13.56 -8.85 4.44
CA LEU A 128 14.89 -9.04 3.84
C LEU A 128 15.48 -10.43 4.17
N HIS A 129 15.15 -10.98 5.34
CA HIS A 129 15.54 -12.34 5.67
C HIS A 129 14.76 -13.37 4.83
N ASP A 130 13.44 -13.21 4.73
CA ASP A 130 12.55 -14.17 4.08
C ASP A 130 12.67 -14.15 2.54
N SER A 131 13.19 -13.08 1.95
CA SER A 131 13.53 -13.03 0.52
C SER A 131 14.70 -13.95 0.18
N GLY A 132 15.68 -14.10 1.09
CA GLY A 132 16.94 -14.78 0.85
C GLY A 132 17.95 -14.01 -0.03
N ILE A 133 17.69 -12.76 -0.39
CA ILE A 133 18.64 -11.90 -1.12
C ILE A 133 19.59 -11.26 -0.11
N VAL A 134 20.82 -11.77 -0.05
CA VAL A 134 21.80 -11.32 0.95
C VAL A 134 22.57 -10.09 0.48
N ALA A 135 22.58 -9.03 1.29
CA ALA A 135 23.22 -7.75 0.99
C ALA A 135 24.73 -7.82 0.71
N HIS A 136 25.45 -8.81 1.27
CA HIS A 136 26.90 -8.95 1.12
C HIS A 136 27.33 -9.86 -0.05
N GLY A 137 26.39 -10.29 -0.88
CA GLY A 137 26.66 -11.18 -2.01
C GLY A 137 25.43 -11.30 -2.89
N PHE A 138 25.18 -10.26 -3.70
CA PHE A 138 24.08 -10.24 -4.68
C PHE A 138 24.22 -11.32 -5.78
N SER A 139 25.25 -12.16 -5.73
CA SER A 139 25.40 -13.38 -6.53
C SER A 139 24.28 -14.41 -6.31
N ASN A 140 23.49 -14.27 -5.25
CA ASN A 140 22.32 -15.14 -5.02
C ASN A 140 21.03 -14.66 -5.70
N ILE A 141 21.01 -13.45 -6.31
CA ILE A 141 19.83 -12.95 -7.05
C ILE A 141 19.46 -13.89 -8.19
N GLU A 142 20.45 -14.36 -8.95
CA GLU A 142 20.22 -15.30 -10.05
C GLU A 142 19.55 -16.58 -9.53
N LYS A 143 20.10 -17.17 -8.46
CA LYS A 143 19.54 -18.37 -7.83
C LYS A 143 18.12 -18.13 -7.31
N TYR A 144 17.88 -16.96 -6.73
CA TYR A 144 16.57 -16.54 -6.26
C TYR A 144 15.55 -16.52 -7.41
N VAL A 145 15.83 -15.78 -8.50
CA VAL A 145 14.93 -15.68 -9.66
C VAL A 145 14.75 -17.04 -10.33
N ASN A 146 15.85 -17.77 -10.52
CA ASN A 146 15.84 -19.07 -11.18
C ASN A 146 15.05 -20.13 -10.40
N SER A 147 14.94 -20.01 -9.07
CA SER A 147 14.09 -20.91 -8.28
C SER A 147 12.63 -20.88 -8.76
N PHE A 148 12.14 -19.72 -9.21
CA PHE A 148 10.78 -19.51 -9.71
C PHE A 148 10.59 -19.84 -11.20
N MET A 149 11.64 -20.27 -11.91
CA MET A 149 11.51 -20.79 -13.27
C MET A 149 11.06 -22.25 -13.31
N SER A 150 11.24 -22.99 -12.21
CA SER A 150 10.86 -24.40 -12.16
C SER A 150 9.33 -24.56 -12.14
N SER A 151 8.80 -25.45 -12.98
CA SER A 151 7.36 -25.75 -13.08
C SER A 151 6.75 -26.35 -11.80
N GLN A 152 7.60 -26.66 -10.81
CA GLN A 152 7.21 -27.23 -9.52
C GLN A 152 6.85 -26.17 -8.48
N ILE A 153 7.16 -24.89 -8.69
CA ILE A 153 6.66 -23.82 -7.82
C ILE A 153 5.21 -23.51 -8.22
N HIS A 154 4.30 -24.37 -7.76
CA HIS A 154 2.89 -24.04 -7.74
C HIS A 154 2.67 -22.97 -6.68
N GLN A 155 2.16 -21.82 -7.09
CA GLN A 155 1.62 -20.81 -6.18
C GLN A 155 0.47 -21.44 -5.39
N THR A 156 0.75 -21.90 -4.17
CA THR A 156 -0.24 -22.52 -3.27
C THR A 156 -1.00 -21.47 -2.49
N PHE A 157 -1.56 -20.45 -3.15
CA PHE A 157 -2.51 -19.56 -2.50
C PHE A 157 -3.91 -20.02 -2.83
N ASP A 158 -4.72 -20.17 -1.79
CA ASP A 158 -6.15 -20.30 -1.98
C ASP A 158 -6.67 -19.03 -2.68
N LYS A 159 -7.43 -19.22 -3.76
CA LYS A 159 -8.02 -18.12 -4.53
C LYS A 159 -8.86 -17.22 -3.65
N GLN A 160 -9.52 -17.78 -2.63
CA GLN A 160 -10.31 -17.00 -1.68
C GLN A 160 -9.42 -16.12 -0.80
N GLN A 161 -8.27 -16.62 -0.35
CA GLN A 161 -7.29 -15.83 0.41
C GLN A 161 -6.75 -14.67 -0.42
N LEU A 162 -6.39 -14.91 -1.68
CA LEU A 162 -5.95 -13.84 -2.60
C LEU A 162 -7.03 -12.78 -2.80
N GLN A 163 -8.26 -13.22 -3.08
CA GLN A 163 -9.39 -12.30 -3.27
C GLN A 163 -9.70 -11.51 -2.00
N ARG A 164 -9.64 -12.15 -0.84
CA ARG A 164 -9.83 -11.49 0.46
C ARG A 164 -8.74 -10.47 0.74
N ALA A 165 -7.47 -10.82 0.54
CA ALA A 165 -6.35 -9.91 0.76
C ALA A 165 -6.40 -8.68 -0.16
N ALA A 166 -6.70 -8.89 -1.45
CA ALA A 166 -6.93 -7.81 -2.40
C ALA A 166 -8.13 -6.95 -2.00
N GLY A 167 -9.27 -7.56 -1.64
CA GLY A 167 -10.47 -6.85 -1.18
C GLY A 167 -10.24 -6.04 0.10
N THR A 168 -9.48 -6.58 1.05
CA THR A 168 -9.04 -5.85 2.24
C THR A 168 -8.20 -4.63 1.85
N SER A 169 -7.20 -4.80 0.97
CA SER A 169 -6.36 -3.67 0.51
C SER A 169 -7.16 -2.55 -0.12
N GLU A 170 -8.17 -2.93 -0.88
CA GLU A 170 -9.06 -2.03 -1.58
C GLU A 170 -10.01 -1.28 -0.62
N ALA A 171 -10.54 -1.97 0.39
CA ALA A 171 -11.38 -1.37 1.41
C ALA A 171 -10.62 -0.31 2.23
N TRP A 172 -9.39 -0.61 2.65
CA TRP A 172 -8.54 0.33 3.39
C TRP A 172 -8.10 1.51 2.52
N LEU A 173 -7.76 1.28 1.24
CA LEU A 173 -7.42 2.35 0.31
C LEU A 173 -8.61 3.29 0.08
N TRP A 174 -9.82 2.74 -0.02
CA TRP A 174 -10.99 3.59 -0.10
C TRP A 174 -11.20 4.41 1.16
N ARG A 175 -11.07 3.78 2.34
CA ARG A 175 -11.29 4.50 3.61
C ARG A 175 -10.29 5.65 3.78
N SER A 176 -9.04 5.46 3.38
CA SER A 176 -8.03 6.53 3.41
C SER A 176 -8.37 7.66 2.43
N ARG A 177 -8.88 7.34 1.23
CA ARG A 177 -9.38 8.34 0.26
C ARG A 177 -10.61 9.08 0.77
N ALA A 178 -11.54 8.39 1.44
CA ALA A 178 -12.70 9.01 2.08
C ALA A 178 -12.28 10.03 3.15
N GLN A 179 -11.17 9.79 3.86
CA GLN A 179 -10.60 10.77 4.79
C GLN A 179 -10.17 12.06 4.10
N ALA A 180 -9.51 11.96 2.93
CA ALA A 180 -9.12 13.14 2.17
C ALA A 180 -10.34 13.94 1.66
N LEU A 181 -11.41 13.25 1.26
CA LEU A 181 -12.67 13.86 0.85
C LEU A 181 -13.40 14.54 2.03
N LEU A 182 -13.39 13.95 3.23
CA LEU A 182 -13.89 14.61 4.43
C LEU A 182 -13.11 15.89 4.72
N GLY A 183 -11.77 15.84 4.65
CA GLY A 183 -10.93 17.01 4.84
C GLY A 183 -11.18 18.11 3.80
N LEU A 184 -11.46 17.75 2.55
CA LEU A 184 -11.85 18.70 1.50
C LEU A 184 -13.22 19.32 1.80
N ARG A 185 -14.21 18.51 2.19
CA ARG A 185 -15.54 18.97 2.61
C ARG A 185 -15.44 19.99 3.74
N ASP A 186 -14.68 19.68 4.79
CA ASP A 186 -14.53 20.57 5.96
C ASP A 186 -13.84 21.89 5.60
N LYS A 187 -12.82 21.84 4.73
CA LYS A 187 -12.16 23.06 4.21
C LYS A 187 -13.15 23.95 3.46
N LEU A 188 -13.95 23.37 2.57
CA LEU A 188 -14.96 24.11 1.82
C LEU A 188 -16.02 24.69 2.76
N CYS A 189 -16.52 23.92 3.72
CA CYS A 189 -17.45 24.40 4.75
C CYS A 189 -16.90 25.65 5.45
N ARG A 190 -15.63 25.62 5.90
CA ARG A 190 -14.98 26.74 6.60
C ARG A 190 -14.78 27.98 5.72
N ILE A 191 -14.38 27.80 4.46
CA ILE A 191 -14.19 28.92 3.53
C ILE A 191 -15.52 29.65 3.32
N TYR A 192 -16.60 28.88 3.11
CA TYR A 192 -17.90 29.44 2.79
C TYR A 192 -18.78 29.78 4.00
N SER A 193 -18.47 29.33 5.21
CA SER A 193 -19.12 29.83 6.43
C SER A 193 -18.69 31.25 6.78
N ASN A 194 -17.47 31.64 6.37
CA ASN A 194 -16.93 32.98 6.60
C ASN A 194 -17.44 34.03 5.59
N LEU A 195 -18.11 33.60 4.51
CA LEU A 195 -18.55 34.45 3.40
C LEU A 195 -20.06 34.75 3.41
N THR A 196 -20.86 33.99 4.15
CA THR A 196 -22.32 34.16 4.18
C THR A 196 -22.83 34.03 5.61
N GLY A 197 -23.21 35.15 6.23
CA GLY A 197 -24.12 35.12 7.37
C GLY A 197 -25.47 34.58 6.91
N ASP A 198 -25.99 33.59 7.62
CA ASP A 198 -27.29 32.95 7.41
C ASP A 198 -27.57 32.32 6.04
N THR A 199 -27.32 31.01 5.93
CA THR A 199 -28.36 30.02 5.57
C THR A 199 -27.78 28.60 5.68
N GLN A 200 -28.37 27.81 6.58
CA GLN A 200 -28.03 26.40 6.83
C GLN A 200 -28.40 25.51 5.64
N ASP A 201 -27.52 24.56 5.34
CA ASP A 201 -27.66 23.35 4.50
C ASP A 201 -27.98 23.47 3.00
N SER A 202 -28.64 24.53 2.53
CA SER A 202 -28.72 24.88 1.11
C SER A 202 -27.54 25.78 0.74
N SER A 203 -26.33 25.32 0.41
CA SER A 203 -26.06 24.24 -0.52
C SER A 203 -24.59 23.85 -0.41
N LEU A 204 -24.27 22.88 0.46
CA LEU A 204 -22.95 22.25 0.43
C LEU A 204 -22.63 21.73 -0.98
N GLU A 205 -23.64 21.22 -1.69
CA GLU A 205 -23.53 20.83 -3.09
C GLU A 205 -23.19 21.97 -4.05
N ALA A 206 -23.70 23.19 -3.88
CA ALA A 206 -23.32 24.31 -4.76
C ALA A 206 -21.94 24.87 -4.40
N LYS A 207 -21.56 24.79 -3.12
CA LYS A 207 -20.21 25.11 -2.64
C LYS A 207 -19.17 24.11 -3.13
N LEU A 208 -19.54 22.83 -3.29
CA LEU A 208 -18.75 21.79 -3.94
C LEU A 208 -18.65 21.93 -5.47
N ARG A 209 -19.56 22.67 -6.12
CA ARG A 209 -19.48 22.94 -7.57
C ARG A 209 -18.42 23.98 -7.93
N ALA A 210 -18.08 24.89 -7.01
CA ALA A 210 -17.07 25.93 -7.24
C ALA A 210 -15.68 25.39 -7.67
N PRO A 211 -15.19 24.25 -7.14
CA PRO A 211 -13.97 23.59 -7.65
C PRO A 211 -14.15 22.71 -8.91
N ASN A 212 -15.23 22.85 -9.69
CA ASN A 212 -15.53 21.99 -10.86
C ASN A 212 -15.65 20.48 -10.51
N ILE A 213 -16.11 20.13 -9.31
CA ILE A 213 -16.36 18.73 -8.95
C ILE A 213 -17.60 18.23 -9.71
N PRO A 214 -17.54 17.08 -10.39
CA PRO A 214 -18.69 16.48 -11.07
C PRO A 214 -19.91 16.28 -10.16
N HIS A 215 -21.12 16.49 -10.69
CA HIS A 215 -22.36 16.47 -9.91
C HIS A 215 -22.59 15.16 -9.12
N SER A 216 -22.21 14.01 -9.70
CA SER A 216 -22.30 12.70 -9.03
C SER A 216 -21.38 12.59 -7.81
N GLN A 217 -20.23 13.27 -7.81
CA GLN A 217 -19.28 13.27 -6.71
C GLN A 217 -19.72 14.24 -5.60
N CYS A 218 -20.41 15.34 -5.93
CA CYS A 218 -20.93 16.27 -4.92
C CYS A 218 -21.92 15.60 -3.95
N LYS A 219 -22.85 14.77 -4.46
CA LYS A 219 -23.81 14.02 -3.64
C LYS A 219 -23.11 13.03 -2.71
N MET A 220 -22.14 12.29 -3.24
CA MET A 220 -21.35 11.34 -2.46
C MET A 220 -20.57 12.04 -1.34
N ILE A 221 -19.95 13.20 -1.63
CA ILE A 221 -19.20 13.97 -0.64
C ILE A 221 -20.13 14.55 0.43
N ALA A 222 -21.34 14.99 0.06
CA ALA A 222 -22.31 15.52 1.02
C ALA A 222 -22.73 14.46 2.06
N ASN A 223 -22.97 13.21 1.61
CA ASN A 223 -23.42 12.10 2.44
C ASN A 223 -22.28 11.16 2.86
N LEU A 224 -21.04 11.66 2.90
CA LEU A 224 -19.86 10.83 3.06
C LEU A 224 -19.80 10.13 4.43
N HIS A 225 -20.32 10.75 5.50
CA HIS A 225 -20.39 10.12 6.82
C HIS A 225 -21.28 8.86 6.83
N GLU A 226 -22.47 8.95 6.24
CA GLU A 226 -23.39 7.81 6.10
C GLU A 226 -22.77 6.74 5.19
N THR A 227 -22.11 7.18 4.11
CA THR A 227 -21.41 6.29 3.17
C THR A 227 -20.29 5.52 3.86
N ILE A 228 -19.52 6.15 4.77
CA ILE A 228 -18.48 5.49 5.57
C ILE A 228 -19.08 4.43 6.48
N ALA A 229 -20.20 4.72 7.16
CA ALA A 229 -20.87 3.75 8.01
C ALA A 229 -21.37 2.52 7.24
N LEU A 230 -22.02 2.74 6.09
CA LEU A 230 -22.48 1.66 5.21
C LEU A 230 -21.30 0.84 4.64
N ALA A 231 -20.22 1.52 4.25
CA ALA A 231 -19.02 0.86 3.75
C ALA A 231 -18.33 0.04 4.86
N ALA A 232 -18.26 0.54 6.09
CA ALA A 232 -17.72 -0.20 7.23
C ALA A 232 -18.54 -1.47 7.50
N GLN A 233 -19.87 -1.37 7.50
CA GLN A 233 -20.75 -2.52 7.65
C GLN A 233 -20.51 -3.58 6.57
N ARG A 234 -20.55 -3.18 5.30
CA ARG A 234 -20.32 -4.10 4.17
C ARG A 234 -18.91 -4.68 4.15
N ALA A 235 -17.90 -3.90 4.54
CA ALA A 235 -16.52 -4.38 4.64
C ALA A 235 -16.37 -5.43 5.75
N HIS A 236 -17.08 -5.25 6.87
CA HIS A 236 -17.08 -6.19 7.98
C HIS A 236 -17.81 -7.49 7.62
N GLU A 237 -18.99 -7.40 7.01
CA GLU A 237 -19.77 -8.56 6.53
C GLU A 237 -18.98 -9.41 5.53
N LYS A 238 -18.18 -8.77 4.66
CA LYS A 238 -17.28 -9.45 3.72
C LYS A 238 -15.97 -9.94 4.36
N GLY A 239 -15.76 -9.67 5.65
CA GLY A 239 -14.56 -10.05 6.38
C GLY A 239 -13.29 -9.31 5.94
N PHE A 240 -13.43 -8.12 5.34
CA PHE A 240 -12.31 -7.26 4.93
C PHE A 240 -11.73 -6.47 6.09
N ILE A 241 -12.56 -6.12 7.08
CA ILE A 241 -12.14 -5.46 8.32
C ILE A 241 -12.52 -6.29 9.54
N GLY A 242 -11.73 -6.19 10.60
CA GLY A 242 -11.92 -6.97 11.83
C GLY A 242 -13.10 -6.51 12.67
N GLU A 243 -13.30 -5.19 12.80
CA GLU A 243 -14.27 -4.60 13.72
C GLU A 243 -14.80 -3.26 13.18
N ILE A 244 -16.02 -2.90 13.57
CA ILE A 244 -16.63 -1.59 13.34
C ILE A 244 -16.68 -0.85 14.68
N VAL A 245 -16.10 0.33 14.74
CA VAL A 245 -16.13 1.18 15.94
C VAL A 245 -16.74 2.52 15.58
N GLY A 246 -17.81 2.93 16.28
CA GLY A 246 -18.47 4.23 16.04
C GLY A 246 -19.01 4.42 14.61
N GLY A 247 -19.35 3.34 13.91
CA GLY A 247 -19.75 3.39 12.50
C GLY A 247 -18.58 3.62 11.52
N ASP A 248 -17.35 3.35 11.94
CA ASP A 248 -16.15 3.49 11.11
C ASP A 248 -15.28 2.22 11.17
N PHE A 249 -14.22 2.18 10.37
CA PHE A 249 -13.24 1.11 10.33
C PHE A 249 -12.48 1.06 11.66
N GLY A 250 -12.54 -0.07 12.36
CA GLY A 250 -11.80 -0.29 13.60
C GLY A 250 -10.30 -0.44 13.35
N VAL A 251 -9.51 0.36 14.07
CA VAL A 251 -8.05 0.36 14.02
C VAL A 251 -7.52 -0.11 15.38
N GLY A 252 -6.78 -1.22 15.41
CA GLY A 252 -6.11 -1.67 16.61
C GLY A 252 -4.93 -0.76 16.94
N MET A 253 -4.91 -0.18 18.13
CA MET A 253 -3.77 0.58 18.64
C MET A 253 -3.24 -0.03 19.93
N ASP A 254 -1.92 -0.07 20.05
CA ASP A 254 -1.27 -0.38 21.31
C ASP A 254 -1.42 0.83 22.25
N ILE A 255 -2.07 0.64 23.38
CA ILE A 255 -2.10 1.66 24.42
C ILE A 255 -0.69 1.75 25.00
N LYS A 256 -0.04 2.90 24.83
CA LYS A 256 1.20 3.23 25.52
C LYS A 256 0.91 3.43 27.01
N GLU A 257 0.76 2.33 27.75
CA GLU A 257 0.91 2.36 29.20
C GLU A 257 2.41 2.60 29.49
N ASN A 258 2.70 3.38 30.53
CA ASN A 258 4.07 3.77 30.92
C ASN A 258 5.04 2.58 30.83
N ASN A 259 6.27 2.84 30.37
CA ASN A 259 7.34 1.91 29.95
C ASN A 259 7.71 0.75 30.91
N ALA A 260 7.01 0.56 32.03
CA ALA A 260 7.22 -0.49 33.02
C ALA A 260 6.44 -1.79 32.79
N VAL A 261 5.53 -1.84 31.80
CA VAL A 261 4.72 -3.05 31.53
C VAL A 261 5.38 -3.91 30.44
N PRO A 262 5.65 -5.22 30.70
CA PRO A 262 6.15 -6.15 29.70
C PRO A 262 5.28 -6.17 28.44
N ALA A 263 5.88 -6.38 27.27
CA ALA A 263 5.18 -6.34 25.98
C ALA A 263 3.93 -7.26 25.91
N GLU A 264 3.93 -8.35 26.67
CA GLU A 264 2.85 -9.34 26.77
C GLU A 264 1.59 -8.85 27.52
N GLN A 265 1.67 -7.71 28.21
CA GLN A 265 0.56 -7.15 29.00
C GLN A 265 0.05 -5.80 28.45
N ARG A 266 0.57 -5.34 27.31
CA ARG A 266 0.08 -4.10 26.69
C ARG A 266 -1.37 -4.28 26.26
N ARG A 267 -2.25 -3.43 26.80
CA ARG A 267 -3.64 -3.38 26.37
C ARG A 267 -3.71 -2.83 24.96
N SER A 268 -4.29 -3.59 24.04
CA SER A 268 -4.71 -3.07 22.75
C SER A 268 -6.13 -2.50 22.87
N ALA A 269 -6.37 -1.36 22.24
CA ALA A 269 -7.70 -0.81 22.09
C ALA A 269 -8.01 -0.62 20.60
N THR A 270 -9.23 -0.95 20.20
CA THR A 270 -9.72 -0.61 18.87
C THR A 270 -10.35 0.78 18.92
N VAL A 271 -9.89 1.69 18.06
CA VAL A 271 -10.43 3.04 17.91
C VAL A 271 -10.99 3.23 16.50
N PRO A 272 -11.95 4.14 16.27
CA PRO A 272 -12.42 4.43 14.92
C PRO A 272 -11.31 5.09 14.09
N TYR A 273 -11.21 4.77 12.80
CA TYR A 273 -10.24 5.38 11.89
C TYR A 273 -10.24 6.91 11.96
N SER A 274 -11.42 7.52 12.03
CA SER A 274 -11.61 8.97 12.13
C SER A 274 -11.02 9.62 13.39
N SER A 275 -10.74 8.89 14.46
CA SER A 275 -10.14 9.46 15.68
C SER A 275 -8.62 9.47 15.70
N LEU A 276 -7.97 8.93 14.66
CA LEU A 276 -6.52 8.92 14.56
C LEU A 276 -5.97 10.32 14.29
N ASP A 277 -4.78 10.59 14.82
CA ASP A 277 -4.01 11.79 14.46
C ASP A 277 -3.51 11.74 13.01
N PRO A 278 -3.16 12.90 12.43
CA PRO A 278 -2.74 13.01 11.03
C PRO A 278 -1.57 12.09 10.64
N ASP A 279 -0.63 11.84 11.54
CA ASP A 279 0.55 11.02 11.24
C ASP A 279 0.16 9.54 11.12
N HIS A 280 -0.69 9.03 12.03
CA HIS A 280 -1.24 7.68 11.89
C HIS A 280 -2.15 7.55 10.66
N LEU A 281 -2.97 8.57 10.36
CA LEU A 281 -3.79 8.58 9.14
C LEU A 281 -2.94 8.49 7.87
N ASP A 282 -1.84 9.24 7.80
CA ASP A 282 -0.93 9.20 6.66
C ASP A 282 -0.21 7.85 6.57
N SER A 283 0.23 7.29 7.70
CA SER A 283 0.84 5.96 7.74
C SER A 283 -0.09 4.87 7.21
N LEU A 284 -1.34 4.83 7.69
CA LEU A 284 -2.34 3.86 7.20
C LEU A 284 -2.65 4.04 5.72
N ARG A 285 -2.70 5.29 5.24
CA ARG A 285 -2.88 5.60 3.81
C ARG A 285 -1.73 5.00 2.99
N ARG A 286 -0.48 5.22 3.39
CA ARG A 286 0.71 4.69 2.69
C ARG A 286 0.74 3.17 2.67
N ILE A 287 0.35 2.51 3.78
CA ILE A 287 0.20 1.06 3.84
C ILE A 287 -0.83 0.59 2.82
N ALA A 288 -2.02 1.23 2.81
CA ALA A 288 -3.09 0.87 1.91
C ALA A 288 -2.73 1.06 0.43
N GLU A 289 -2.14 2.20 0.08
CA GLU A 289 -1.68 2.51 -1.27
C GLU A 289 -0.60 1.53 -1.75
N SER A 290 0.40 1.26 -0.91
CA SER A 290 1.52 0.37 -1.26
C SER A 290 1.08 -1.08 -1.46
N ARG A 291 0.23 -1.60 -0.55
CA ARG A 291 -0.29 -2.97 -0.66
C ARG A 291 -1.22 -3.10 -1.87
N PHE A 292 -2.10 -2.13 -2.10
CA PHE A 292 -3.00 -2.14 -3.26
C PHE A 292 -2.24 -2.02 -4.58
N LEU A 293 -1.20 -1.18 -4.66
CA LEU A 293 -0.32 -1.08 -5.83
C LEU A 293 0.29 -2.44 -6.18
N ALA A 294 0.80 -3.17 -5.18
CA ALA A 294 1.38 -4.50 -5.39
C ALA A 294 0.33 -5.49 -5.95
N PHE A 295 -0.88 -5.52 -5.39
CA PHE A 295 -1.96 -6.38 -5.91
C PHE A 295 -2.43 -5.97 -7.31
N ALA A 296 -2.56 -4.66 -7.57
CA ALA A 296 -2.99 -4.15 -8.87
C ALA A 296 -1.98 -4.49 -9.96
N TRP A 297 -0.69 -4.31 -9.66
CA TRP A 297 0.38 -4.69 -10.58
C TRP A 297 0.44 -6.21 -10.78
N ALA A 298 0.44 -6.97 -9.69
CA ALA A 298 0.54 -8.43 -9.74
C ALA A 298 -0.65 -9.08 -10.47
N SER A 299 -1.84 -8.50 -10.41
CA SER A 299 -3.03 -8.97 -11.14
C SER A 299 -3.14 -8.46 -12.59
N GLY A 300 -2.14 -7.70 -13.07
CA GLY A 300 -2.15 -7.12 -14.41
C GLY A 300 -3.20 -6.02 -14.62
N LYS A 301 -3.76 -5.46 -13.54
CA LYS A 301 -4.66 -4.29 -13.63
C LYS A 301 -3.91 -3.03 -14.04
N ILE A 302 -2.62 -2.97 -13.70
CA ILE A 302 -1.68 -2.00 -14.24
C ILE A 302 -0.50 -2.70 -14.88
N ASP A 303 -0.09 -2.17 -16.03
CA ASP A 303 1.04 -2.72 -16.78
C ASP A 303 2.38 -2.28 -16.21
N LYS A 304 2.43 -1.05 -15.68
CA LYS A 304 3.66 -0.41 -15.19
C LYS A 304 3.57 -0.17 -13.69
N TRP A 305 4.68 -0.44 -13.00
CA TRP A 305 4.85 -0.07 -11.59
C TRP A 305 5.04 1.45 -11.50
N CYS A 306 4.07 2.16 -10.92
CA CYS A 306 4.10 3.62 -10.79
C CYS A 306 3.51 4.03 -9.44
N PRO A 307 4.34 4.12 -8.39
CA PRO A 307 3.92 4.49 -7.05
C PRO A 307 3.22 5.86 -6.98
N GLU A 308 3.65 6.81 -7.81
CA GLU A 308 3.09 8.17 -7.87
C GLU A 308 1.62 8.16 -8.29
N LYS A 309 1.21 7.13 -9.04
CA LYS A 309 -0.17 6.94 -9.51
C LYS A 309 -0.95 5.94 -8.67
N ALA A 310 -0.42 5.49 -7.52
CA ALA A 310 -1.15 4.60 -6.62
C ALA A 310 -2.51 5.20 -6.19
N GLY A 311 -2.59 6.53 -6.06
CA GLY A 311 -3.81 7.27 -5.78
C GLY A 311 -4.85 7.28 -6.91
N GLU A 312 -4.46 6.96 -8.14
CA GLU A 312 -5.32 6.96 -9.33
C GLU A 312 -5.81 5.56 -9.71
N LEU A 313 -5.35 4.53 -9.01
CA LEU A 313 -5.62 3.14 -9.37
C LEU A 313 -7.11 2.81 -9.28
N ALA A 314 -7.60 2.18 -10.34
CA ALA A 314 -8.95 1.66 -10.44
C ALA A 314 -9.13 0.44 -9.50
N PRO A 315 -10.36 0.23 -8.99
CA PRO A 315 -10.76 -0.97 -8.28
C PRO A 315 -10.28 -2.28 -8.93
N ILE A 316 -9.67 -3.16 -8.14
CA ILE A 316 -9.26 -4.50 -8.61
C ILE A 316 -10.51 -5.36 -8.79
N ASN A 317 -11.42 -5.33 -7.82
CA ASN A 317 -12.69 -6.03 -7.90
C ASN A 317 -13.70 -5.15 -8.64
N PRO A 318 -14.21 -5.56 -9.81
CA PRO A 318 -15.27 -4.83 -10.50
C PRO A 318 -16.60 -4.88 -9.72
N VAL A 319 -16.75 -5.85 -8.80
CA VAL A 319 -17.93 -6.07 -7.95
C VAL A 319 -17.85 -5.28 -6.65
N ASN A 320 -17.22 -4.11 -6.66
CA ASN A 320 -16.98 -3.42 -5.41
C ASN A 320 -18.29 -2.78 -4.89
N ALA A 321 -19.16 -3.65 -4.38
CA ALA A 321 -20.46 -3.40 -3.77
C ALA A 321 -20.31 -2.77 -2.38
N LEU A 322 -19.10 -2.34 -1.99
CA LEU A 322 -18.98 -1.35 -0.94
C LEU A 322 -19.65 -0.03 -1.36
N TRP A 323 -19.65 0.27 -2.67
CA TRP A 323 -20.01 1.60 -3.21
C TRP A 323 -21.35 1.65 -3.93
N THR A 324 -21.91 0.52 -4.36
CA THR A 324 -23.21 0.52 -5.03
C THR A 324 -24.27 0.69 -3.96
N PRO A 325 -24.98 1.84 -3.86
CA PRO A 325 -26.16 1.90 -3.01
C PRO A 325 -27.07 0.73 -3.40
N ASP A 326 -27.72 0.08 -2.43
CA ASP A 326 -28.73 -0.91 -2.77
C ASP A 326 -29.77 -0.20 -3.66
N GLU A 327 -29.95 -0.69 -4.88
CA GLU A 327 -31.04 -0.26 -5.75
C GLU A 327 -32.35 -0.75 -5.11
N ASN A 328 -32.84 0.00 -4.11
CA ASN A 328 -34.21 -0.06 -3.63
C ASN A 328 -35.04 1.00 -4.34
#